data_AF-A0A0S8DLG1-F1
#
_entry.id   AF-A0A0S8DLG1-F1
#
_cell.length_a   1.000
_cell.length_b   1.000
_cell.length_c   1.000
_cell.angle_alpha   90.00
_cell.angle_beta   90.00
_cell.angle_gamma   90.00
#
_symmetry.space_group_name_H-M   'P 1'
#
loop_
_entity.id
_entity.type
_entity.pdbx_description
1 polymer ?
#
loop_
_entity_poly.entity_id
_entity_poly.type
_entity_poly.pdbx_seq_one_letter_code
_entity_poly.pdbx_strand_id
1 'polypeptide(L)'
;PEVAVASAVRGRITDPRDLGEYPYFELPEKYLPGDQRIEAPRAKGEEVEIIRGPNITPFPEFGPLADIWYGSVLLKVGDNITTDHIMPAGAKILPLRSNIPAISEFVFNSVDLEFIQRARAAAAGDLGGMVVGGENYGQGSSREHAALAPRFLGVQVKLVKSFARIHKANLINFGIVPLIFENPEDYELIKQGAAVEIPGIRQKISAGDKTLTVLVDKRPIHAILEVSGRHREILVAGGLLNWAKTA
;
A
#
# COMPACT_ATOMS: atom_id res chain seq x y z
N PRO A 1 -19.26 -23.89 -1.29
CA PRO A 1 -20.35 -23.26 -2.09
C PRO A 1 -21.75 -23.74 -1.66
N GLU A 2 -21.83 -25.00 -1.24
CA GLU A 2 -22.98 -25.73 -0.73
C GLU A 2 -23.75 -24.96 0.35
N VAL A 3 -23.07 -24.46 1.40
CA VAL A 3 -23.68 -23.64 2.45
C VAL A 3 -24.32 -22.37 1.88
N ALA A 4 -23.68 -21.74 0.90
CA ALA A 4 -24.21 -20.53 0.28
C ALA A 4 -25.47 -20.82 -0.55
N VAL A 5 -25.47 -21.93 -1.30
CA VAL A 5 -26.65 -22.42 -2.04
C VAL A 5 -27.78 -22.75 -1.06
N ALA A 6 -27.49 -23.54 -0.02
CA ALA A 6 -28.48 -23.92 0.99
C ALA A 6 -29.08 -22.71 1.70
N SER A 7 -28.23 -21.74 2.04
CA SER A 7 -28.68 -20.51 2.68
C SER A 7 -29.49 -19.62 1.75
N ALA A 8 -29.12 -19.55 0.46
CA ALA A 8 -29.88 -18.81 -0.55
C ALA A 8 -31.26 -19.41 -0.80
N VAL A 9 -31.36 -20.75 -0.84
CA VAL A 9 -32.63 -21.47 -1.01
C VAL A 9 -33.55 -21.28 0.20
N ARG A 10 -32.99 -21.30 1.42
CA ARG A 10 -33.78 -21.27 2.67
C ARG A 10 -33.95 -19.88 3.28
N GLY A 11 -33.28 -18.86 2.75
CA GLY A 11 -33.32 -17.49 3.27
C GLY A 11 -32.69 -17.29 4.65
N ARG A 12 -31.90 -18.24 5.14
CA ARG A 12 -31.19 -18.20 6.42
C ARG A 12 -29.92 -19.04 6.36
N ILE A 13 -28.93 -18.78 7.22
CA ILE A 13 -27.75 -19.63 7.33
C ILE A 13 -28.22 -21.06 7.61
N THR A 14 -27.95 -21.97 6.68
CA THR A 14 -28.49 -23.33 6.69
C THR A 14 -27.36 -24.32 6.45
N ASP A 15 -27.37 -25.41 7.23
CA ASP A 15 -26.52 -26.56 6.98
C ASP A 15 -26.91 -27.21 5.64
N PRO A 16 -26.00 -27.35 4.66
CA PRO A 16 -26.34 -27.92 3.37
C PRO A 16 -26.85 -29.36 3.45
N ARG A 17 -26.59 -30.09 4.55
CA ARG A 17 -27.12 -31.43 4.79
C ARG A 17 -28.63 -31.44 5.02
N ASP A 18 -29.22 -30.30 5.40
CA ASP A 18 -30.68 -30.13 5.54
C ASP A 18 -31.40 -30.05 4.17
N LEU A 19 -30.65 -30.06 3.07
CA LEU A 19 -31.19 -30.18 1.71
C LEU A 19 -31.29 -31.64 1.21
N GLY A 20 -30.80 -32.61 1.99
CA GLY A 20 -30.78 -34.02 1.63
C GLY A 20 -29.41 -34.52 1.19
N GLU A 21 -29.40 -35.67 0.51
CA GLU A 21 -28.18 -36.31 0.00
C GLU A 21 -27.45 -35.42 -1.03
N TYR A 22 -26.12 -35.50 -1.04
CA TYR A 22 -25.31 -34.74 -1.98
C TYR A 22 -25.59 -35.22 -3.42
N PRO A 23 -25.85 -34.31 -4.38
CA PRO A 23 -26.18 -34.72 -5.73
C PRO A 23 -25.01 -35.45 -6.39
N TYR A 24 -25.30 -36.58 -7.04
CA TYR A 24 -24.32 -37.26 -7.87
C TYR A 24 -24.08 -36.47 -9.16
N PHE A 25 -22.81 -36.28 -9.52
CA PHE A 25 -22.42 -35.74 -10.81
C PHE A 25 -21.15 -36.43 -11.30
N GLU A 26 -21.01 -36.51 -12.62
CA GLU A 26 -19.79 -36.98 -13.27
C GLU A 26 -19.09 -35.79 -13.90
N LEU A 27 -17.76 -35.75 -13.77
CA LEU A 27 -16.97 -34.78 -14.52
C LEU A 27 -17.00 -35.16 -16.00
N PRO A 28 -17.03 -34.17 -16.92
CA PRO A 28 -17.01 -34.48 -18.34
C PRO A 28 -15.69 -35.14 -18.73
N GLU A 29 -15.72 -36.08 -19.67
CA GLU A 29 -14.51 -36.73 -20.20
C GLU A 29 -13.56 -35.73 -20.89
N LYS A 30 -14.11 -34.63 -21.40
CA LYS A 30 -13.37 -33.55 -22.07
C LYS A 30 -13.93 -32.19 -21.65
N TYR A 31 -13.04 -31.27 -21.32
CA TYR A 31 -13.38 -29.85 -21.17
C TYR A 31 -13.33 -29.19 -22.56
N LEU A 32 -14.33 -28.37 -22.88
CA LEU A 32 -14.29 -27.55 -24.09
C LEU A 32 -13.21 -26.47 -23.93
N PRO A 33 -12.15 -26.47 -24.74
CA PRO A 33 -11.11 -25.43 -24.64
C PRO A 33 -11.72 -24.07 -24.99
N GLY A 34 -11.46 -23.08 -24.14
CA GLY A 34 -11.99 -21.71 -24.26
C GLY A 34 -11.03 -20.77 -24.99
N ASP A 35 -10.11 -21.32 -25.78
CA ASP A 35 -8.90 -20.63 -26.27
C ASP A 35 -9.20 -19.48 -27.23
N GLN A 36 -10.43 -19.40 -27.77
CA GLN A 36 -10.89 -18.26 -28.56
C GLN A 36 -10.83 -16.91 -27.83
N ARG A 37 -10.71 -16.92 -26.48
CA ARG A 37 -10.54 -15.73 -25.64
C ARG A 37 -9.08 -15.34 -25.40
N ILE A 38 -8.13 -16.09 -25.95
CA ILE A 38 -6.70 -15.85 -25.79
C ILE A 38 -6.19 -15.22 -27.09
N GLU A 39 -5.80 -13.95 -27.00
CA GLU A 39 -5.06 -13.30 -28.08
C GLU A 39 -3.57 -13.62 -27.92
N ALA A 40 -2.98 -14.23 -28.94
CA ALA A 40 -1.54 -14.53 -28.95
C ALA A 40 -0.72 -13.23 -29.09
N PRO A 41 0.48 -13.15 -28.47
CA PRO A 41 1.37 -12.03 -28.69
C PRO A 41 1.76 -11.94 -30.17
N ARG A 42 2.00 -10.72 -30.65
CA ARG A 42 2.53 -10.45 -31.99
C ARG A 42 3.89 -11.09 -32.21
N ALA A 43 4.26 -11.25 -33.48
CA ALA A 43 5.56 -11.81 -33.83
C ALA A 43 6.69 -10.89 -33.34
N LYS A 44 7.83 -11.47 -32.99
CA LYS A 44 8.99 -10.70 -32.51
C LYS A 44 9.42 -9.68 -33.57
N GLY A 45 9.51 -8.41 -33.18
CA GLY A 45 9.96 -7.32 -34.06
C GLY A 45 8.85 -6.60 -34.83
N GLU A 46 7.59 -7.00 -34.66
CA GLU A 46 6.45 -6.26 -35.18
C GLU A 46 6.27 -4.96 -34.36
N GLU A 47 6.17 -3.81 -35.03
CA GLU A 47 5.86 -2.55 -34.38
C GLU A 47 4.40 -2.55 -33.93
N VAL A 48 4.16 -2.15 -32.67
CA VAL A 48 2.82 -2.09 -32.09
C VAL A 48 2.59 -0.68 -31.56
N GLU A 49 1.52 -0.06 -32.01
CA GLU A 49 1.05 1.21 -31.45
C GLU A 49 0.43 0.98 -30.07
N ILE A 50 0.94 1.65 -29.04
CA ILE A 50 0.37 1.60 -27.69
C ILE A 50 -0.67 2.70 -27.55
N ILE A 51 -1.94 2.33 -27.67
CA ILE A 51 -3.07 3.23 -27.47
C ILE A 51 -3.31 3.42 -25.96
N ARG A 52 -3.38 4.68 -25.52
CA ARG A 52 -3.64 5.04 -24.11
C ARG A 52 -4.97 5.78 -23.98
N GLY A 53 -5.86 5.26 -23.14
CA GLY A 53 -7.11 5.93 -22.80
C GLY A 53 -6.91 7.14 -21.85
N PRO A 54 -7.96 7.94 -21.61
CA PRO A 54 -7.87 9.17 -20.82
C PRO A 54 -7.46 8.95 -19.35
N ASN A 55 -7.66 7.75 -18.82
CA ASN A 55 -7.25 7.37 -17.45
C ASN A 55 -5.90 6.65 -17.38
N ILE A 56 -5.10 6.71 -18.45
CA ILE A 56 -3.72 6.20 -18.45
C ILE A 56 -2.80 7.40 -18.46
N THR A 57 -2.40 7.84 -17.27
CA THR A 57 -1.51 9.00 -17.10
C THR A 57 -0.05 8.55 -16.96
N PRO A 58 0.92 9.44 -17.21
CA PRO A 58 2.31 9.17 -16.87
C PRO A 58 2.47 8.73 -15.40
N PHE A 59 3.43 7.85 -15.15
CA PHE A 59 3.77 7.42 -13.80
C PHE A 59 4.39 8.58 -13.02
N PRO A 60 4.02 8.81 -11.74
CA PRO A 60 4.56 9.90 -10.95
C PRO A 60 6.06 9.69 -10.64
N GLU A 61 6.83 10.77 -10.67
CA GLU A 61 8.24 10.73 -10.32
C GLU A 61 8.44 11.00 -8.83
N PHE A 62 9.31 10.22 -8.20
CA PHE A 62 9.67 10.36 -6.80
C PHE A 62 11.15 10.66 -6.68
N GLY A 63 11.52 11.71 -5.95
CA GLY A 63 12.92 12.00 -5.65
C GLY A 63 13.55 10.94 -4.73
N PRO A 64 14.89 10.92 -4.65
CA PRO A 64 15.61 10.06 -3.70
C PRO A 64 15.28 10.43 -2.26
N LEU A 65 15.62 9.53 -1.33
CA LEU A 65 15.44 9.80 0.09
C LEU A 65 16.35 10.95 0.55
N ALA A 66 15.78 11.92 1.27
CA ALA A 66 16.51 13.06 1.81
C ALA A 66 17.48 12.65 2.93
N ASP A 67 18.55 13.41 3.12
CA ASP A 67 19.54 13.14 4.18
C ASP A 67 18.95 13.33 5.58
N ILE A 68 18.12 14.36 5.73
CA ILE A 68 17.25 14.58 6.89
C ILE A 68 15.83 14.64 6.38
N TRP A 69 14.92 13.92 7.05
CA TRP A 69 13.50 13.93 6.69
C TRP A 69 12.70 14.73 7.72
N TYR A 70 11.94 15.71 7.23
CA TYR A 70 11.01 16.52 8.02
C TYR A 70 9.58 16.25 7.55
N GLY A 71 8.66 16.13 8.49
CA GLY A 71 7.27 15.85 8.17
C GLY A 71 6.31 16.06 9.32
N SER A 72 5.07 15.60 9.13
CA SER A 72 4.04 15.58 10.16
C SER A 72 3.24 14.27 10.15
N VAL A 73 2.62 13.94 11.28
CA VAL A 73 1.73 12.77 11.38
C VAL A 73 0.40 13.10 10.71
N LEU A 74 0.22 12.68 9.46
CA LEU A 74 -0.99 12.98 8.67
C LEU A 74 -2.21 12.16 9.12
N LEU A 75 -1.96 10.95 9.63
CA LEU A 75 -2.99 10.02 10.06
C LEU A 75 -2.46 9.12 11.19
N LYS A 76 -3.23 8.96 12.25
CA LYS A 76 -3.03 7.92 13.27
C LYS A 76 -4.23 6.96 13.27
N VAL A 77 -3.96 5.68 13.08
CA VAL A 77 -4.98 4.62 13.01
C VAL A 77 -4.65 3.45 13.92
N GLY A 78 -5.68 2.71 14.32
CA GLY A 78 -5.54 1.51 15.16
C GLY A 78 -5.07 0.28 14.39
N ASP A 79 -5.39 -0.89 14.95
CA ASP A 79 -5.00 -2.19 14.43
C ASP A 79 -5.82 -2.59 13.19
N ASN A 80 -5.33 -3.59 12.46
CA ASN A 80 -6.07 -4.30 11.41
C ASN A 80 -6.53 -3.43 10.23
N ILE A 81 -5.85 -2.31 9.98
CA ILE A 81 -6.09 -1.47 8.81
C ILE A 81 -5.81 -2.28 7.54
N THR A 82 -6.84 -2.46 6.71
CA THR A 82 -6.77 -3.24 5.48
C THR A 82 -6.31 -2.38 4.31
N THR A 83 -5.93 -3.00 3.20
CA THR A 83 -5.68 -2.24 1.96
C THR A 83 -6.95 -1.60 1.40
N ASP A 84 -8.16 -2.07 1.77
CA ASP A 84 -9.42 -1.38 1.43
C ASP A 84 -9.62 -0.11 2.26
N HIS A 85 -9.20 -0.12 3.53
CA HIS A 85 -9.21 1.09 4.36
C HIS A 85 -8.23 2.15 3.84
N ILE A 86 -7.08 1.73 3.29
CA ILE A 86 -6.08 2.64 2.71
C ILE A 86 -6.53 3.14 1.34
N MET A 87 -6.96 2.21 0.47
CA MET A 87 -7.31 2.46 -0.92
C MET A 87 -8.51 1.60 -1.31
N PRO A 88 -9.73 2.14 -1.18
CA PRO A 88 -10.94 1.36 -1.39
C PRO A 88 -11.05 0.87 -2.84
N ALA A 89 -11.74 -0.25 -3.01
CA ALA A 89 -12.16 -0.72 -4.32
C ALA A 89 -13.57 -0.22 -4.66
N GLY A 90 -14.03 -0.54 -5.87
CA GLY A 90 -15.41 -0.30 -6.29
C GLY A 90 -15.50 0.24 -7.72
N ALA A 91 -16.71 0.20 -8.28
CA ALA A 91 -16.96 0.57 -9.68
C ALA A 91 -16.48 1.98 -10.05
N LYS A 92 -16.45 2.91 -9.08
CA LYS A 92 -15.97 4.29 -9.28
C LYS A 92 -14.44 4.42 -9.28
N ILE A 93 -13.73 3.50 -8.61
CA ILE A 93 -12.29 3.60 -8.35
C ILE A 93 -11.49 2.70 -9.30
N LEU A 94 -12.02 1.51 -9.63
CA LEU A 94 -11.35 0.56 -10.53
C LEU A 94 -10.94 1.16 -11.89
N PRO A 95 -11.74 2.03 -12.54
CA PRO A 95 -11.35 2.68 -13.80
C PRO A 95 -10.16 3.65 -13.67
N LEU A 96 -9.78 4.05 -12.46
CA LEU A 96 -8.73 5.05 -12.19
C LEU A 96 -7.37 4.43 -11.84
N ARG A 97 -7.23 3.10 -11.90
CA ARG A 97 -5.97 2.42 -11.48
C ARG A 97 -4.72 2.86 -12.23
N SER A 98 -4.85 3.42 -13.43
CA SER A 98 -3.73 3.95 -14.21
C SER A 98 -3.65 5.48 -14.17
N ASN A 99 -4.49 6.14 -13.38
CA ASN A 99 -4.53 7.59 -13.18
C ASN A 99 -4.25 7.88 -11.69
N ILE A 100 -2.96 7.93 -11.32
CA ILE A 100 -2.53 8.08 -9.93
C ILE A 100 -3.06 9.37 -9.28
N PRO A 101 -3.03 10.54 -9.95
CA PRO A 101 -3.64 11.74 -9.40
C PRO A 101 -5.14 11.62 -9.11
N ALA A 102 -5.91 10.94 -9.98
CA ALA A 102 -7.35 10.79 -9.78
C ALA A 102 -7.68 9.75 -8.69
N ILE A 103 -6.97 8.61 -8.67
CA ILE A 103 -7.21 7.57 -7.66
C ILE A 103 -6.75 8.01 -6.27
N SER A 104 -5.78 8.93 -6.17
CA SER A 104 -5.29 9.41 -4.87
C SER A 104 -6.34 10.16 -4.07
N GLU A 105 -7.36 10.75 -4.70
CA GLU A 105 -8.46 11.42 -4.00
C GLU A 105 -9.31 10.49 -3.13
N PHE A 106 -9.13 9.17 -3.26
CA PHE A 106 -9.84 8.16 -2.47
C PHE A 106 -9.01 7.60 -1.33
N VAL A 107 -7.74 8.00 -1.18
CA VAL A 107 -6.86 7.51 -0.11
C VAL A 107 -7.47 7.82 1.25
N PHE A 108 -7.63 6.78 2.07
CA PHE A 108 -8.19 6.83 3.43
C PHE A 108 -9.61 7.42 3.56
N ASN A 109 -10.38 7.57 2.48
CA ASN A 109 -11.68 8.25 2.55
C ASN A 109 -12.72 7.56 3.47
N SER A 110 -12.59 6.25 3.69
CA SER A 110 -13.47 5.48 4.58
C SER A 110 -12.99 5.50 6.03
N VAL A 111 -11.83 6.11 6.30
CA VAL A 111 -11.17 6.17 7.60
C VAL A 111 -11.16 7.60 8.11
N ASP A 112 -10.73 8.54 7.27
CA ASP A 112 -10.58 9.95 7.61
C ASP A 112 -10.76 10.83 6.36
N LEU A 113 -11.89 11.54 6.31
CA LEU A 113 -12.26 12.39 5.18
C LEU A 113 -11.37 13.64 5.03
N GLU A 114 -10.64 14.03 6.08
CA GLU A 114 -9.75 15.19 6.07
C GLU A 114 -8.31 14.84 5.65
N PHE A 115 -8.01 13.55 5.47
CA PHE A 115 -6.66 13.09 5.16
C PHE A 115 -6.06 13.79 3.94
N ILE A 116 -6.82 13.90 2.83
CA ILE A 116 -6.35 14.52 1.59
C ILE A 116 -6.01 15.99 1.82
N GLN A 117 -6.85 16.72 2.55
CA GLN A 117 -6.61 18.13 2.86
C GLN A 117 -5.35 18.31 3.70
N ARG A 118 -5.16 17.48 4.74
CA ARG A 118 -3.95 17.51 5.57
C ARG A 118 -2.70 17.16 4.78
N ALA A 119 -2.75 16.14 3.92
CA ALA A 119 -1.63 15.75 3.09
C ALA A 119 -1.19 16.88 2.14
N ARG A 120 -2.16 17.55 1.49
CA ARG A 120 -1.90 18.71 0.64
C ARG A 120 -1.34 19.90 1.43
N ALA A 121 -1.85 20.17 2.62
CA ALA A 121 -1.35 21.23 3.47
C ALA A 121 0.10 21.00 3.92
N ALA A 122 0.45 19.76 4.28
CA ALA A 122 1.83 19.39 4.61
C ALA A 122 2.76 19.56 3.39
N ALA A 123 2.35 19.07 2.22
CA ALA A 123 3.11 19.22 0.98
C ALA A 123 3.33 20.70 0.60
N ALA A 124 2.33 21.57 0.81
CA ALA A 124 2.46 23.01 0.56
C ALA A 124 3.43 23.72 1.52
N GLY A 125 3.73 23.12 2.68
CA GLY A 125 4.76 23.58 3.60
C GLY A 125 6.10 22.86 3.44
N ASP A 126 6.32 22.17 2.32
CA ASP A 126 7.51 21.34 2.03
C ASP A 126 7.77 20.24 3.09
N LEU A 127 6.70 19.77 3.76
CA LEU A 127 6.75 18.71 4.77
C LEU A 127 6.31 17.36 4.19
N GLY A 128 7.04 16.31 4.54
CA GLY A 128 6.64 14.93 4.28
C GLY A 128 5.48 14.48 5.17
N GLY A 129 4.84 13.38 4.76
CA GLY A 129 3.79 12.73 5.53
C GLY A 129 4.24 11.46 6.23
N MET A 130 3.93 11.33 7.52
CA MET A 130 4.00 10.07 8.27
C MET A 130 2.59 9.54 8.55
N VAL A 131 2.37 8.24 8.34
CA VAL A 131 1.18 7.53 8.87
C VAL A 131 1.60 6.67 10.04
N VAL A 132 0.86 6.76 11.14
CA VAL A 132 1.06 5.96 12.35
C VAL A 132 -0.05 4.91 12.44
N GLY A 133 0.31 3.66 12.73
CA GLY A 133 -0.63 2.54 12.71
C GLY A 133 -0.44 1.54 13.85
N GLY A 134 -1.48 0.75 14.11
CA GLY A 134 -1.43 -0.37 15.04
C GLY A 134 -0.80 -1.63 14.44
N GLU A 135 -1.29 -2.78 14.89
CA GLU A 135 -0.87 -4.10 14.42
C GLU A 135 -1.48 -4.48 13.07
N ASN A 136 -0.82 -5.39 12.35
CA ASN A 136 -1.30 -6.00 11.12
C ASN A 136 -1.70 -4.95 10.05
N TYR A 137 -0.93 -3.86 9.95
CA TYR A 137 -1.23 -2.74 9.07
C TYR A 137 -1.02 -3.12 7.60
N GLY A 138 -2.02 -2.80 6.77
CA GLY A 138 -2.06 -3.08 5.34
C GLY A 138 -2.47 -4.52 5.00
N GLN A 139 -3.27 -5.17 5.83
CA GLN A 139 -3.73 -6.53 5.56
C GLN A 139 -4.70 -6.62 4.38
N GLY A 140 -4.87 -7.82 3.83
CA GLY A 140 -5.81 -8.11 2.76
C GLY A 140 -5.16 -8.11 1.37
N SER A 141 -5.81 -7.46 0.41
CA SER A 141 -5.44 -7.50 -1.01
C SER A 141 -4.03 -6.95 -1.29
N SER A 142 -3.33 -7.52 -2.27
CA SER A 142 -1.97 -7.15 -2.71
C SER A 142 -1.86 -5.83 -3.49
N ARG A 143 -2.93 -5.03 -3.56
CA ARG A 143 -2.98 -3.76 -4.32
C ARG A 143 -1.80 -2.85 -4.00
N GLU A 144 -1.00 -2.58 -5.01
CA GLU A 144 0.13 -1.64 -4.94
C GLU A 144 -0.34 -0.17 -4.77
N HIS A 145 -1.57 0.16 -5.21
CA HIS A 145 -2.19 1.48 -5.02
C HIS A 145 -2.30 1.90 -3.55
N ALA A 146 -2.38 0.95 -2.61
CA ALA A 146 -2.35 1.24 -1.18
C ALA A 146 -0.99 1.77 -0.67
N ALA A 147 0.05 1.72 -1.50
CA ALA A 147 1.34 2.34 -1.28
C ALA A 147 1.59 3.52 -2.24
N LEU A 148 1.34 3.32 -3.54
CA LEU A 148 1.60 4.33 -4.58
C LEU A 148 0.75 5.60 -4.42
N ALA A 149 -0.55 5.48 -4.17
CA ALA A 149 -1.42 6.64 -4.06
C ALA A 149 -1.14 7.48 -2.79
N PRO A 150 -0.92 6.88 -1.60
CA PRO A 150 -0.40 7.63 -0.46
C PRO A 150 0.97 8.29 -0.74
N ARG A 151 1.88 7.61 -1.45
CA ARG A 151 3.18 8.18 -1.82
C ARG A 151 3.04 9.43 -2.67
N PHE A 152 2.10 9.42 -3.62
CA PHE A 152 1.76 10.56 -4.47
C PHE A 152 1.26 11.76 -3.64
N LEU A 153 0.52 11.51 -2.57
CA LEU A 153 0.06 12.55 -1.64
C LEU A 153 1.12 13.01 -0.63
N GLY A 154 2.38 12.57 -0.78
CA GLY A 154 3.49 12.99 0.10
C GLY A 154 3.75 12.08 1.29
N VAL A 155 3.05 10.95 1.45
CA VAL A 155 3.40 9.97 2.49
C VAL A 155 4.74 9.32 2.16
N GLN A 156 5.72 9.48 3.04
CA GLN A 156 7.08 8.96 2.86
C GLN A 156 7.51 8.00 3.97
N VAL A 157 6.84 8.04 5.12
CA VAL A 157 7.14 7.18 6.27
C VAL A 157 5.85 6.56 6.78
N LYS A 158 5.92 5.28 7.17
CA LYS A 158 4.88 4.63 7.98
C LYS A 158 5.51 4.04 9.21
N LEU A 159 5.02 4.39 10.40
CA LEU A 159 5.48 3.87 11.68
C LEU A 159 4.33 3.09 12.34
N VAL A 160 4.46 1.78 12.43
CA VAL A 160 3.37 0.91 12.89
C VAL A 160 3.84 -0.11 13.91
N LYS A 161 2.91 -0.77 14.63
CA LYS A 161 3.29 -1.88 15.53
C LYS A 161 3.71 -3.12 14.75
N SER A 162 3.02 -3.43 13.64
CA SER A 162 3.43 -4.48 12.71
C SER A 162 2.78 -4.31 11.32
N PHE A 163 3.43 -4.84 10.28
CA PHE A 163 2.93 -4.80 8.90
C PHE A 163 2.42 -6.17 8.44
N ALA A 164 1.40 -6.18 7.59
CA ALA A 164 1.11 -7.34 6.75
C ALA A 164 2.21 -7.52 5.69
N ARG A 165 2.60 -8.77 5.43
CA ARG A 165 3.79 -9.13 4.63
C ARG A 165 3.85 -8.49 3.24
N ILE A 166 2.77 -8.55 2.47
CA ILE A 166 2.75 -8.08 1.07
C ILE A 166 2.82 -6.56 0.99
N HIS A 167 2.10 -5.88 1.89
CA HIS A 167 2.02 -4.42 1.89
C HIS A 167 3.39 -3.77 2.13
N LYS A 168 4.19 -4.33 3.04
CA LYS A 168 5.56 -3.84 3.32
C LYS A 168 6.44 -3.79 2.05
N ALA A 169 6.34 -4.78 1.17
CA ALA A 169 7.09 -4.79 -0.08
C ALA A 169 6.64 -3.67 -1.04
N ASN A 170 5.32 -3.44 -1.14
CA ASN A 170 4.79 -2.35 -1.95
C ASN A 170 5.24 -0.97 -1.44
N LEU A 171 5.31 -0.77 -0.11
CA LEU A 171 5.84 0.47 0.46
C LEU A 171 7.27 0.74 -0.01
N ILE A 172 8.14 -0.26 0.05
CA ILE A 172 9.55 -0.17 -0.38
C ILE A 172 9.63 0.14 -1.87
N ASN A 173 8.82 -0.51 -2.71
CA ASN A 173 8.81 -0.31 -4.16
C ASN A 173 8.54 1.15 -4.56
N PHE A 174 7.79 1.90 -3.76
CA PHE A 174 7.50 3.32 -4.01
C PHE A 174 8.25 4.28 -3.07
N GLY A 175 9.28 3.80 -2.37
CA GLY A 175 10.14 4.64 -1.54
C GLY A 175 9.46 5.15 -0.26
N ILE A 176 8.43 4.47 0.24
CA ILE A 176 7.88 4.71 1.58
C ILE A 176 8.69 3.87 2.58
N VAL A 177 9.28 4.50 3.58
CA VAL A 177 10.07 3.83 4.62
C VAL A 177 9.13 3.13 5.62
N PRO A 178 9.14 1.78 5.71
CA PRO A 178 8.27 1.03 6.62
C PRO A 178 8.97 0.78 7.96
N LEU A 179 8.67 1.62 8.94
CA LEU A 179 9.21 1.55 10.30
C LEU A 179 8.25 0.81 11.23
N ILE A 180 8.85 0.06 12.15
CA ILE A 180 8.14 -0.64 13.22
C ILE A 180 8.55 -0.02 14.55
N PHE A 181 7.62 0.15 15.49
CA PHE A 181 8.02 0.60 16.84
C PHE A 181 8.97 -0.41 17.49
N GLU A 182 10.08 0.06 18.08
CA GLU A 182 10.90 -0.78 18.95
C GLU A 182 10.15 -1.13 20.24
N ASN A 183 9.48 -0.14 20.83
CA ASN A 183 8.51 -0.31 21.91
C ASN A 183 7.08 -0.04 21.39
N PRO A 184 6.21 -1.04 21.25
CA PRO A 184 4.83 -0.84 20.79
C PRO A 184 4.00 0.15 21.62
N GLU A 185 4.34 0.41 22.89
CA GLU A 185 3.65 1.37 23.75
C GLU A 185 3.88 2.83 23.32
N ASP A 186 4.98 3.11 22.60
CA ASP A 186 5.29 4.45 22.07
C ASP A 186 4.24 4.94 21.07
N TYR A 187 3.45 4.03 20.50
CA TYR A 187 2.28 4.35 19.69
C TYR A 187 1.31 5.31 20.42
N GLU A 188 1.15 5.18 21.74
CA GLU A 188 0.26 6.05 22.52
C GLU A 188 0.80 7.47 22.70
N LEU A 189 2.12 7.64 22.59
CA LEU A 189 2.79 8.93 22.76
C LEU A 189 2.64 9.85 21.54
N ILE A 190 2.32 9.28 20.37
CA ILE A 190 2.23 10.01 19.11
C ILE A 190 0.80 10.49 18.87
N LYS A 191 0.66 11.77 18.49
CA LYS A 191 -0.62 12.39 18.11
C LYS A 191 -0.63 12.73 16.63
N GLN A 192 -1.82 12.68 16.03
CA GLN A 192 -2.04 13.22 14.69
C GLN A 192 -1.72 14.72 14.68
N GLY A 193 -1.06 15.18 13.62
CA GLY A 193 -0.57 16.55 13.47
C GLY A 193 0.79 16.83 14.12
N ALA A 194 1.37 15.91 14.90
CA ALA A 194 2.68 16.09 15.52
C ALA A 194 3.77 16.30 14.46
N ALA A 195 4.75 17.16 14.78
CA ALA A 195 5.91 17.40 13.93
C ALA A 195 6.90 16.23 14.05
N VAL A 196 7.51 15.84 12.94
CA VAL A 196 8.37 14.67 12.86
C VAL A 196 9.69 15.02 12.18
N GLU A 197 10.79 14.56 12.75
CA GLU A 197 12.12 14.65 12.17
C GLU A 197 12.82 13.29 12.27
N ILE A 198 13.49 12.87 11.20
CA ILE A 198 14.36 11.68 11.20
C ILE A 198 15.76 12.11 10.75
N PRO A 199 16.67 12.42 11.69
CA PRO A 199 18.02 12.87 11.37
C PRO A 199 18.86 11.77 10.74
N GLY A 200 19.52 12.09 9.63
CA GLY A 200 20.46 11.20 8.94
C GLY A 200 19.79 9.96 8.34
N ILE A 201 18.49 10.01 8.02
CA ILE A 201 17.72 8.83 7.59
C ILE A 201 18.38 8.11 6.41
N ARG A 202 18.82 8.85 5.38
CA ARG A 202 19.46 8.26 4.20
C ARG A 202 20.77 7.54 4.56
N GLN A 203 21.63 8.20 5.33
CA GLN A 203 22.92 7.66 5.75
C GLN A 203 22.73 6.39 6.58
N LYS A 204 21.86 6.42 7.58
CA LYS A 204 21.59 5.28 8.47
C LYS A 204 21.02 4.09 7.71
N ILE A 205 20.07 4.33 6.79
CA ILE A 205 19.52 3.26 5.95
C ILE A 205 20.62 2.67 5.06
N SER A 206 21.45 3.50 4.42
CA SER A 206 22.55 3.07 3.57
C SER A 206 23.66 2.32 4.34
N ALA A 207 23.91 2.69 5.60
CA ALA A 207 24.92 2.06 6.46
C ALA A 207 24.49 0.69 7.01
N GLY A 208 23.21 0.32 6.85
CA GLY A 208 22.70 -0.95 7.36
C GLY A 208 22.08 -0.88 8.76
N ASP A 209 21.88 0.33 9.30
CA ASP A 209 21.32 0.51 10.64
C ASP A 209 19.92 -0.12 10.72
N LYS A 210 19.70 -0.90 11.77
CA LYS A 210 18.41 -1.56 12.03
C LYS A 210 17.47 -0.66 12.81
N THR A 211 17.99 0.24 13.64
CA THR A 211 17.19 1.14 14.47
C THR A 211 17.43 2.58 14.04
N LEU A 212 16.36 3.33 13.89
CA LEU A 212 16.33 4.75 13.59
C LEU A 212 15.68 5.50 14.74
N THR A 213 16.15 6.71 15.00
CA THR A 213 15.51 7.64 15.94
C THR A 213 14.55 8.52 15.16
N VAL A 214 13.27 8.46 15.51
CA VAL A 214 12.20 9.33 15.00
C VAL A 214 11.90 10.34 16.09
N LEU A 215 12.15 11.62 15.84
CA LEU A 215 11.84 12.71 16.77
C LEU A 215 10.40 13.15 16.51
N VAL A 216 9.48 12.91 17.44
CA VAL A 216 8.08 13.35 17.38
C VAL A 216 7.87 14.46 18.40
N ASP A 217 7.58 15.68 17.96
CA ASP A 217 7.55 16.88 18.80
C ASP A 217 8.80 16.99 19.70
N LYS A 218 9.98 16.71 19.12
CA LYS A 218 11.31 16.65 19.77
C LYS A 218 11.50 15.50 20.78
N ARG A 219 10.51 14.63 20.97
CA ARG A 219 10.65 13.40 21.77
C ARG A 219 11.25 12.28 20.91
N PRO A 220 12.34 11.64 21.33
CA PRO A 220 12.89 10.50 20.60
C PRO A 220 12.00 9.26 20.77
N ILE A 221 11.64 8.65 19.66
CA ILE A 221 11.01 7.33 19.54
C ILE A 221 11.96 6.43 18.74
N HIS A 222 12.23 5.23 19.24
CA HIS A 222 13.07 4.27 18.54
C HIS A 222 12.23 3.39 17.62
N ALA A 223 12.64 3.28 16.37
CA ALA A 223 11.93 2.54 15.35
C ALA A 223 12.86 1.60 14.59
N ILE A 224 12.38 0.41 14.29
CA ILE A 224 13.11 -0.66 13.62
C ILE A 224 12.78 -0.66 12.13
N LEU A 225 13.82 -0.71 11.30
CA LEU A 225 13.73 -0.94 9.86
C LEU A 225 14.24 -2.35 9.52
N GLU A 226 13.31 -3.29 9.36
CA GLU A 226 13.62 -4.68 9.01
C GLU A 226 13.53 -4.91 7.50
N VAL A 227 14.64 -4.69 6.78
CA VAL A 227 14.69 -4.89 5.33
C VAL A 227 16.06 -5.45 4.89
N SER A 228 16.11 -6.07 3.70
CA SER A 228 17.35 -6.60 3.10
C SER A 228 18.27 -5.47 2.59
N GLY A 229 19.53 -5.79 2.28
CA GLY A 229 20.47 -4.83 1.67
C GLY A 229 19.91 -4.18 0.39
N ARG A 230 19.39 -5.00 -0.52
CA ARG A 230 18.73 -4.52 -1.75
C ARG A 230 17.55 -3.58 -1.46
N HIS A 231 16.72 -3.89 -0.46
CA HIS A 231 15.62 -2.99 -0.09
C HIS A 231 16.11 -1.63 0.44
N ARG A 232 17.27 -1.59 1.10
CA ARG A 232 17.88 -0.32 1.55
C ARG A 232 18.29 0.54 0.36
N GLU A 233 18.93 -0.06 -0.64
CA GLU A 233 19.30 0.63 -1.88
C GLU A 233 18.06 1.18 -2.61
N ILE A 234 16.99 0.38 -2.70
CA ILE A 234 15.71 0.79 -3.28
C ILE A 234 15.11 1.99 -2.52
N LEU A 235 15.10 1.95 -1.19
CA LEU A 235 14.59 3.06 -0.37
C LEU A 235 15.43 4.33 -0.55
N VAL A 236 16.77 4.21 -0.57
CA VAL A 236 17.68 5.34 -0.79
C VAL A 236 17.47 5.98 -2.16
N ALA A 237 17.23 5.18 -3.20
CA ALA A 237 16.92 5.66 -4.54
C ALA A 237 15.53 6.32 -4.65
N GLY A 238 14.69 6.24 -3.62
CA GLY A 238 13.33 6.77 -3.63
C GLY A 238 12.29 5.83 -4.27
N GLY A 239 12.65 4.56 -4.50
CA GLY A 239 11.76 3.54 -5.06
C GLY A 239 12.45 2.62 -6.05
N LEU A 240 11.76 1.52 -6.38
CA LEU A 240 12.29 0.43 -7.21
C LEU A 240 12.57 0.88 -8.64
N LEU A 241 11.69 1.71 -9.21
CA LEU A 241 11.90 2.23 -10.57
C LEU A 241 13.13 3.10 -10.68
N ASN A 242 13.41 3.93 -9.67
CA ASN A 242 14.61 4.76 -9.66
C ASN A 242 15.86 3.91 -9.52
N TRP A 243 15.86 2.96 -8.59
CA TRP A 243 16.96 2.01 -8.41
C TRP A 243 17.24 1.24 -9.71
N ALA A 244 16.19 0.74 -10.39
CA ALA A 244 16.32 -0.05 -11.62
C ALA A 244 16.81 0.77 -12.83
N LYS A 245 16.64 2.10 -12.83
CA LYS A 245 17.22 2.98 -13.87
C LYS A 245 18.73 3.18 -13.68
N THR A 246 19.23 2.97 -12.46
CA THR A 246 20.61 3.26 -12.07
C THR A 246 21.47 2.02 -11.78
N ALA A 247 20.83 0.85 -11.62
CA ALA A 247 21.46 -0.44 -11.35
C ALA A 247 21.87 -1.14 -12.64
#